data_AF-A0A9D9BKF4-F1
#
_entry.id   AF-A0A9D9BKF4-F1
#
_cell.length_a   1.000
_cell.length_b   1.000
_cell.length_c   1.000
_cell.angle_alpha   90.00
_cell.angle_beta   90.00
_cell.angle_gamma   90.00
#
_symmetry.space_group_name_H-M   'P 1'
#
loop_
_entity.id
_entity.type
_entity.pdbx_description
1 polymer ?
#
loop_
_entity_poly.entity_id
_entity_poly.type
_entity_poly.pdbx_seq_one_letter_code
_entity_poly.pdbx_strand_id
1 'polypeptide(L)'
;MIEIQPHPDETPVAFIERADALELADEVIDDLLLRHFGIQDESKRKLLRLKSAVFWERFFVSHASQVCERGGSRYAALRFIQKKNGQCGQHPLSEKQIELLVDSVGEWKA
;
A
#
# COMPACT_ATOMS: atom_id res chain seq x y z
N MET A 1 -10.78 12.08 -17.30
CA MET A 1 -9.52 11.32 -17.37
C MET A 1 -8.50 12.12 -16.58
N ILE A 2 -8.03 11.60 -15.44
CA ILE A 2 -7.02 12.31 -14.64
C ILE A 2 -5.67 12.03 -15.30
N GLU A 3 -5.08 13.04 -15.93
CA GLU A 3 -3.74 12.94 -16.53
C GLU A 3 -2.71 13.38 -15.48
N ILE A 4 -2.18 12.41 -14.71
CA ILE A 4 -1.00 12.68 -13.90
C ILE A 4 0.24 12.47 -14.77
N GLN A 5 1.12 13.47 -14.81
CA GLN A 5 2.42 13.35 -15.45
C GLN A 5 3.47 13.04 -14.38
N PRO A 6 4.46 12.17 -14.65
CA PRO A 6 5.58 12.00 -13.75
C PRO A 6 6.43 13.27 -13.67
N HIS A 7 7.01 13.54 -12.51
CA HIS A 7 8.00 14.59 -12.40
C HIS A 7 9.31 14.15 -13.07
N PRO A 8 10.14 15.08 -13.59
CA PRO A 8 11.36 14.76 -14.33
C PRO A 8 12.33 13.81 -13.59
N ASP A 9 12.39 13.91 -12.26
CA ASP A 9 13.26 13.10 -11.40
C ASP A 9 12.49 12.06 -10.55
N GLU A 10 11.21 11.84 -10.86
CA GLU A 10 10.38 10.89 -10.12
C GLU A 10 10.74 9.45 -10.45
N THR A 11 10.99 8.64 -9.42
CA THR A 11 11.19 7.20 -9.63
C THR A 11 9.83 6.52 -9.90
N PRO A 12 9.81 5.36 -10.57
CA PRO A 12 8.57 4.61 -10.78
C PRO A 12 7.82 4.28 -9.49
N VAL A 13 8.53 4.02 -8.39
CA VAL A 13 7.90 3.74 -7.09
C VAL A 13 7.26 5.00 -6.51
N ALA A 14 7.96 6.14 -6.54
CA ALA A 14 7.42 7.42 -6.07
C ALA A 14 6.18 7.85 -6.88
N PHE A 15 6.19 7.61 -8.20
CA PHE A 15 5.04 7.83 -9.06
C PHE A 15 3.84 6.97 -8.65
N ILE A 16 4.06 5.68 -8.39
CA ILE A 16 3.01 4.77 -7.92
C ILE A 16 2.46 5.23 -6.58
N GLU A 17 3.32 5.61 -5.61
CA GLU A 17 2.87 6.08 -4.31
C GLU A 17 1.98 7.32 -4.42
N ARG A 18 2.34 8.26 -5.31
CA ARG A 18 1.52 9.43 -5.59
C ARG A 18 0.22 9.07 -6.29
N ALA A 19 0.25 8.15 -7.25
CA ALA A 19 -0.92 7.68 -7.97
C ALA A 19 -1.90 6.93 -7.05
N ASP A 20 -1.36 6.07 -6.18
CA ASP A 20 -2.10 5.38 -5.12
C ASP A 20 -2.73 6.42 -4.20
N ALA A 21 -1.97 7.43 -3.72
CA ALA A 21 -2.51 8.48 -2.84
C ALA A 21 -3.66 9.27 -3.47
N LEU A 22 -3.70 9.38 -4.80
CA LEU A 22 -4.79 9.98 -5.59
C LEU A 22 -5.95 9.01 -5.89
N GLU A 23 -5.89 7.79 -5.38
CA GLU A 23 -6.90 6.73 -5.57
C GLU A 23 -7.14 6.41 -7.05
N LEU A 24 -6.08 6.49 -7.87
CA LEU A 24 -6.17 6.07 -9.25
C LEU A 24 -6.35 4.55 -9.34
N ALA A 25 -7.15 4.13 -10.32
CA ALA A 25 -7.36 2.72 -10.60
C ALA A 25 -6.07 2.05 -11.09
N ASP A 26 -5.91 0.78 -10.72
CA ASP A 26 -4.75 -0.05 -11.04
C ASP A 26 -4.43 -0.07 -12.54
N GLU A 27 -5.47 -0.16 -13.37
CA GLU A 27 -5.34 -0.19 -14.83
C GLU A 27 -4.78 1.14 -15.38
N VAL A 28 -5.13 2.25 -14.72
CA VAL A 28 -4.64 3.59 -15.07
C VAL A 28 -3.17 3.72 -14.68
N ILE A 29 -2.80 3.24 -13.48
CA ILE A 29 -1.40 3.24 -13.03
C ILE A 29 -0.53 2.41 -13.98
N ASP A 30 -1.00 1.22 -14.36
CA ASP A 30 -0.28 0.33 -15.27
C ASP A 30 -0.05 0.94 -16.66
N ASP A 31 -1.09 1.58 -17.22
CA ASP A 31 -0.99 2.31 -18.49
C ASP A 31 -0.03 3.51 -18.39
N LEU A 32 -0.02 4.24 -17.28
CA LEU A 32 0.91 5.34 -17.06
C LEU A 32 2.36 4.86 -16.87
N LEU A 33 2.58 3.74 -16.17
CA LEU A 33 3.89 3.10 -16.06
C LEU A 33 4.43 2.63 -17.42
N LEU A 34 3.53 2.14 -18.28
CA LEU A 34 3.87 1.76 -19.64
C LEU A 34 4.28 2.99 -20.47
N ARG A 35 3.45 4.05 -20.45
CA ARG A 35 3.63 5.24 -21.29
C ARG A 35 4.83 6.08 -20.89
N HIS A 36 5.01 6.32 -19.58
CA HIS A 36 6.01 7.27 -19.10
C HIS A 36 7.33 6.63 -18.69
N PHE A 37 7.30 5.38 -18.21
CA PHE A 37 8.48 4.68 -17.72
C PHE A 37 8.90 3.50 -18.61
N GLY A 38 8.15 3.19 -19.67
CA GLY A 38 8.46 2.13 -20.63
C GLY A 38 8.37 0.71 -20.04
N ILE A 39 7.66 0.52 -18.92
CA ILE A 39 7.65 -0.75 -18.18
C ILE A 39 6.60 -1.69 -18.79
N GLN A 40 7.00 -2.41 -19.83
CA GLN A 40 6.13 -3.35 -20.55
C GLN A 40 5.86 -4.66 -19.79
N ASP A 41 6.81 -5.09 -18.96
CA ASP A 41 6.72 -6.33 -18.20
C ASP A 41 5.73 -6.19 -17.04
N GLU A 42 4.65 -6.96 -17.09
CA GLU A 42 3.60 -7.01 -16.08
C GLU A 42 4.13 -7.44 -14.71
N SER A 43 5.08 -8.38 -14.66
CA SER A 43 5.68 -8.84 -13.41
C SER A 43 6.47 -7.71 -12.77
N LYS A 44 7.14 -6.87 -13.56
CA LYS A 44 7.84 -5.68 -13.04
C LYS A 44 6.88 -4.62 -12.51
N ARG A 45 5.77 -4.35 -13.21
CA ARG A 45 4.74 -3.41 -12.71
C ARG A 45 4.17 -3.88 -11.36
N LYS A 46 3.81 -5.17 -11.26
CA LYS A 46 3.36 -5.79 -10.01
C LYS A 46 4.40 -5.65 -8.89
N LEU A 47 5.67 -5.95 -9.16
CA LEU A 47 6.74 -5.81 -8.16
C LEU A 47 6.93 -4.37 -7.69
N LEU A 48 6.79 -3.38 -8.57
CA LEU A 48 6.89 -1.98 -8.20
C LEU A 48 5.74 -1.56 -7.29
N ARG A 49 4.51 -2.02 -7.57
CA ARG A 49 3.36 -1.77 -6.70
C ARG A 49 3.52 -2.39 -5.32
N LEU A 50 4.09 -3.60 -5.24
CA LEU A 50 4.41 -4.22 -3.96
C LEU A 50 5.50 -3.47 -3.15
N LYS A 51 6.17 -2.47 -3.73
CA LYS A 51 7.07 -1.57 -2.99
C LYS A 51 6.41 -0.29 -2.49
N SER A 52 5.20 0.04 -2.97
CA SER A 52 4.46 1.25 -2.59
C SER A 52 4.08 1.20 -1.11
N ALA A 53 4.55 2.18 -0.33
CA ALA A 53 4.16 2.31 1.08
C ALA A 53 2.65 2.57 1.23
N VAL A 54 2.08 3.39 0.34
CA VAL A 54 0.66 3.76 0.35
C VAL A 54 -0.24 2.55 0.11
N PHE A 55 0.15 1.67 -0.83
CA PHE A 55 -0.56 0.41 -1.06
C PHE A 55 -0.60 -0.45 0.21
N TRP A 56 0.55 -0.64 0.87
CA TRP A 56 0.64 -1.47 2.06
C TRP A 56 -0.11 -0.88 3.25
N GLU A 57 -0.05 0.44 3.44
CA GLU A 57 -0.81 1.13 4.48
C GLU A 57 -2.31 0.86 4.33
N ARG A 58 -2.87 1.08 3.13
CA ARG A 58 -4.28 0.78 2.84
C ARG A 58 -4.63 -0.68 3.03
N PHE A 59 -3.76 -1.57 2.56
CA PHE A 59 -3.95 -3.01 2.73
C PHE A 59 -4.01 -3.40 4.21
N PHE A 60 -3.12 -2.85 5.04
CA PHE A 60 -3.09 -3.10 6.48
C PHE A 60 -4.30 -2.51 7.21
N VAL A 61 -4.69 -1.27 6.89
CA VAL A 61 -5.89 -0.63 7.45
C VAL A 61 -7.14 -1.42 7.09
N SER A 62 -7.30 -1.80 5.81
CA SER A 62 -8.43 -2.62 5.35
C SER A 62 -8.45 -3.98 6.06
N HIS A 63 -7.30 -4.64 6.20
CA HIS A 63 -7.22 -5.91 6.90
C HIS A 63 -7.62 -5.76 8.38
N ALA A 64 -7.03 -4.79 9.09
CA ALA A 64 -7.32 -4.54 10.49
C ALA A 64 -8.81 -4.19 10.70
N SER A 65 -9.40 -3.37 9.82
CA SER A 65 -10.83 -3.03 9.85
C SER A 65 -11.70 -4.28 9.75
N GLN A 66 -11.43 -5.16 8.78
CA GLN A 66 -12.19 -6.40 8.60
C GLN A 66 -12.04 -7.35 9.79
N VAL A 67 -10.86 -7.42 10.41
CA VAL A 67 -10.65 -8.21 11.64
C VAL A 67 -11.49 -7.62 12.77
N CYS A 68 -11.46 -6.30 12.96
CA CYS A 68 -12.22 -5.61 14.00
C CYS A 68 -13.73 -5.79 13.83
N GLU A 69 -14.27 -5.58 12.62
CA GLU A 69 -15.69 -5.74 12.28
C GLU A 69 -16.20 -7.16 12.55
N ARG A 70 -15.36 -8.18 12.34
CA ARG A 70 -15.68 -9.59 12.61
C ARG A 70 -15.55 -9.96 14.09
N GLY A 71 -15.18 -9.02 14.96
CA GLY A 71 -14.93 -9.27 16.37
C GLY A 71 -13.63 -10.02 16.66
N GLY A 72 -12.67 -9.96 15.74
CA GLY A 72 -11.32 -10.48 15.95
C GLY A 72 -10.51 -9.61 16.94
N SER A 73 -9.34 -10.12 17.34
CA SER A 73 -8.50 -9.46 18.33
C SER A 73 -7.50 -8.47 17.72
N ARG A 74 -7.23 -7.39 18.46
CA ARG A 74 -6.15 -6.42 18.15
C ARG A 74 -4.82 -7.13 17.92
N TYR A 75 -4.52 -8.11 18.77
CA TYR A 75 -3.31 -8.91 18.70
C TYR A 75 -3.18 -9.64 17.35
N ALA A 76 -4.27 -10.22 16.82
CA ALA A 76 -4.24 -10.91 15.54
C ALA A 76 -3.90 -9.95 14.39
N ALA A 77 -4.50 -8.75 14.38
CA ALA A 77 -4.20 -7.72 13.39
C ALA A 77 -2.73 -7.25 13.45
N LEU A 78 -2.22 -6.97 14.66
CA LEU A 78 -0.80 -6.61 14.86
C LEU A 78 0.14 -7.69 14.31
N ARG A 79 -0.08 -8.95 14.68
CA ARG A 79 0.78 -10.07 14.26
C ARG A 79 0.75 -10.28 12.76
N PHE A 80 -0.40 -10.08 12.13
CA PHE A 80 -0.51 -10.13 10.67
C PHE A 80 0.35 -9.05 10.01
N ILE A 81 0.20 -7.79 10.44
CA ILE A 81 0.93 -6.66 9.86
C ILE A 81 2.43 -6.82 10.11
N GLN A 82 2.85 -7.14 11.33
CA GLN A 82 4.26 -7.41 11.67
C GLN A 82 4.88 -8.50 10.78
N LYS A 83 4.12 -9.56 10.47
CA LYS A 83 4.58 -10.64 9.58
C LYS A 83 4.74 -10.20 8.12
N LYS A 84 3.89 -9.26 7.66
CA LYS A 84 3.89 -8.76 6.29
C LYS A 84 4.81 -7.56 6.07
N ASN A 85 5.18 -6.87 7.14
CA ASN A 85 6.00 -5.67 7.11
C ASN A 85 7.36 -5.93 6.45
N GLY A 86 7.67 -5.19 5.39
CA GLY A 86 8.90 -5.33 4.61
C GLY A 86 9.01 -6.60 3.74
N GLN A 87 8.01 -7.49 3.73
CA GLN A 87 8.12 -8.80 3.05
C GLN A 87 8.37 -8.70 1.53
N CYS A 88 7.94 -7.61 0.89
CA CYS A 88 8.05 -7.38 -0.54
C CYS A 88 9.04 -6.27 -0.89
N GLY A 89 9.93 -5.90 0.04
CA GLY A 89 10.92 -4.84 -0.16
C GLY A 89 10.33 -3.43 -0.05
N GLN A 90 9.12 -3.29 0.48
CA GLN A 90 8.58 -2.01 0.92
C GLN A 90 9.33 -1.49 2.16
N HIS A 91 9.28 -0.18 2.38
CA HIS A 91 9.86 0.41 3.58
C HIS A 91 9.15 -0.14 4.83
N PRO A 92 9.88 -0.74 5.79
CA PRO A 92 9.27 -1.33 6.96
C PRO A 92 8.75 -0.23 7.89
N LEU A 93 7.52 -0.41 8.37
CA LEU A 93 6.93 0.39 9.42
C LEU A 93 7.57 0.05 10.78
N SER A 94 7.74 1.04 11.64
CA SER A 94 8.10 0.81 13.05
C SER A 94 6.95 0.15 13.82
N GLU A 95 7.26 -0.50 14.94
CA GLU A 95 6.23 -1.11 15.81
C GLU A 95 5.16 -0.09 16.21
N LYS A 96 5.56 1.13 16.57
CA LYS A 96 4.63 2.21 16.92
C LYS A 96 3.73 2.61 15.75
N GLN A 97 4.25 2.67 14.52
CA GLN A 97 3.42 2.95 13.34
C GLN A 97 2.40 1.82 13.08
N ILE A 98 2.82 0.57 13.28
CA ILE A 98 1.92 -0.59 13.15
C ILE A 98 0.81 -0.52 14.21
N GLU A 99 1.15 -0.21 15.46
CA GLU A 99 0.18 -0.03 16.54
C GLU A 99 -0.83 1.08 16.20
N LEU A 100 -0.35 2.25 15.77
CA LEU A 100 -1.22 3.36 15.39
C LEU A 100 -2.15 3.01 14.22
N LEU A 101 -1.68 2.24 13.23
CA LEU A 101 -2.52 1.77 12.11
C LEU A 101 -3.59 0.77 12.56
N VAL A 102 -3.28 -0.10 13.51
CA VAL A 102 -4.26 -1.03 14.08
C VAL A 102 -5.26 -0.30 14.97
N ASP A 103 -4.80 0.70 15.72
CA ASP A 103 -5.66 1.44 16.65
C ASP A 103 -6.55 2.45 15.93
N SER A 104 -6.21 2.85 14.70
CA SER A 104 -7.02 3.79 13.91
C SER A 104 -8.31 3.20 13.34
N VAL A 105 -8.45 1.86 13.28
CA VAL A 105 -9.62 1.21 12.64
C VAL A 105 -10.84 1.07 13.53
N GLY A 106 -10.73 1.40 14.83
CA GLY A 106 -11.87 1.46 15.75
C GLY A 106 -11.63 0.82 17.11
N GLU A 107 -12.71 0.58 17.83
CA GLU A 107 -12.68 -0.05 19.15
C GLU A 107 -12.58 -1.57 19.05
N TRP A 108 -11.46 -2.09 19.53
CA TRP A 108 -11.24 -3.53 19.61
C TRP A 108 -12.03 -4.13 20.77
N LYS A 109 -12.74 -5.23 20.52
CA LYS A 109 -13.41 -5.99 21.57
C LYS A 109 -12.36 -6.54 22.55
N ALA A 110 -12.57 -6.29 23.84
CA ALA A 110 -11.75 -6.76 24.94
C ALA A 110 -11.86 -8.27 25.15
#